data_AF-A0AAU5RW41-F1
#
_entry.id   AF-A0AAU5RW41-F1
#
_cell.length_a   1.000
_cell.length_b   1.000
_cell.length_c   1.000
_cell.angle_alpha   90.00
_cell.angle_beta   90.00
_cell.angle_gamma   90.00
#
_symmetry.space_group_name_H-M   'P 1'
#
loop_
_entity.id
_entity.type
_entity.pdbx_description
1 polymer ?
#
loop_
_entity_poly.entity_id
_entity_poly.type
_entity_poly.pdbx_seq_one_letter_code
_entity_poly.pdbx_strand_id
1 'polypeptide(L)'
;MAPGGEGCLVVAVRMPVRIVVFVLVVPVRMVWDALVAGGRLLHRAVLRPLGRGLAWVGRAVFVWPWVALWRYVLAPVGAGLAWVLRGVGAGLAWLGRVLLVVPAVWLYGRVLAPAGRGLALVAYGIGAGVGWVLRRVGAGLAWVLRRVGAGLMWVLRGGAAGVAWAYAWVLTPCGHAVVWLVRWLVVVPARWLYRYVLIPVGHGTVQVVRGLLWLVRTGVNGVGFVLYWTARLLLVLPALALWRWVLVPVGRALVVVGRELAAALGHAWRVAGRVSLAVGRLLRALLRWTVAEPARWAYRRVLTPVGHLVRDAVLRPAAEAARGVGRVARQALATARDTARQARADLRRALFGEPRKRRETVRREPGGDAARTLERSTTALTKD
;
A
#
# COMPACT_ATOMS: atom_id res chain seq x y z
N MET A 1 63.98 28.28 -42.27
CA MET A 1 62.97 27.73 -41.33
C MET A 1 62.30 26.55 -42.01
N ALA A 2 62.73 25.32 -41.71
CA ALA A 2 62.18 24.11 -42.32
C ALA A 2 61.15 23.46 -41.37
N PRO A 3 59.87 23.33 -41.75
CA PRO A 3 58.89 22.57 -41.00
C PRO A 3 58.95 21.12 -41.47
N GLY A 4 59.74 20.27 -40.79
CA GLY A 4 60.03 18.91 -41.29
C GLY A 4 59.88 17.75 -40.29
N GLY A 5 59.64 18.01 -39.00
CA GLY A 5 59.75 16.95 -37.97
C GLY A 5 58.45 16.39 -37.41
N GLU A 6 57.37 17.18 -37.41
CA GLU A 6 56.17 16.86 -36.61
C GLU A 6 55.23 15.86 -37.29
N GLY A 7 55.29 15.75 -38.62
CA GLY A 7 54.45 14.83 -39.41
C GLY A 7 54.77 13.36 -39.16
N CYS A 8 56.05 12.97 -39.14
CA CYS A 8 56.43 11.55 -39.03
C CYS A 8 56.22 10.97 -37.63
N LEU A 9 56.43 11.76 -36.57
CA LEU A 9 56.23 11.31 -35.19
C LEU A 9 54.73 11.20 -34.85
N VAL A 10 53.92 12.16 -35.29
CA VAL A 10 52.46 12.09 -35.12
C VAL A 10 51.88 10.94 -35.92
N VAL A 11 52.34 10.69 -37.16
CA VAL A 11 51.89 9.56 -37.99
C VAL A 11 52.36 8.23 -37.40
N ALA A 12 53.60 8.12 -36.94
CA ALA A 12 54.12 6.91 -36.29
C ALA A 12 53.41 6.57 -34.98
N VAL A 13 52.89 7.57 -34.25
CA VAL A 13 52.08 7.37 -33.04
C VAL A 13 50.60 7.13 -33.37
N ARG A 14 50.04 7.75 -34.42
CA ARG A 14 48.63 7.56 -34.80
C ARG A 14 48.34 6.24 -35.51
N MET A 15 49.28 5.75 -36.31
CA MET A 15 49.17 4.46 -37.00
C MET A 15 48.86 3.30 -36.04
N PRO A 16 49.65 3.05 -34.97
CA PRO A 16 49.40 1.96 -34.04
C PRO A 16 48.10 2.16 -33.26
N VAL A 17 47.75 3.40 -32.88
CA VAL A 17 46.48 3.69 -32.22
C VAL A 17 45.29 3.38 -33.13
N ARG A 18 45.35 3.75 -34.42
CA ARG A 18 44.30 3.40 -35.38
C ARG A 18 44.20 1.90 -35.62
N ILE A 19 45.33 1.20 -35.69
CA ILE A 19 45.36 -0.26 -35.84
C ILE A 19 44.74 -0.92 -34.60
N VAL A 20 45.10 -0.50 -33.38
CA VAL A 20 44.50 -1.03 -32.15
C VAL A 20 43.00 -0.73 -32.08
N VAL A 21 42.58 0.50 -32.43
CA VAL A 21 41.16 0.87 -32.47
C VAL A 21 40.43 0.03 -33.52
N PHE A 22 40.95 -0.16 -34.73
CA PHE A 22 40.29 -0.98 -35.73
C PHE A 22 40.21 -2.45 -35.32
N VAL A 23 41.32 -3.01 -34.84
CA VAL A 23 41.42 -4.42 -34.42
C VAL A 23 40.56 -4.71 -33.20
N LEU A 24 40.33 -3.72 -32.31
CA LEU A 24 39.49 -3.93 -31.12
C LEU A 24 38.03 -3.54 -31.34
N VAL A 25 37.78 -2.37 -31.93
CA VAL A 25 36.44 -1.80 -32.07
C VAL A 25 35.63 -2.52 -33.14
N VAL A 26 36.24 -2.89 -34.28
CA VAL A 26 35.51 -3.55 -35.37
C VAL A 26 34.94 -4.92 -34.93
N PRO A 27 35.70 -5.83 -34.30
CA PRO A 27 35.13 -7.09 -33.84
C PRO A 27 34.10 -6.89 -32.72
N VAL A 28 34.31 -5.93 -31.80
CA VAL A 28 33.30 -5.59 -30.79
C VAL A 28 31.99 -5.11 -31.45
N ARG A 29 32.09 -4.29 -32.50
CA ARG A 29 30.93 -3.80 -33.25
C ARG A 29 30.22 -4.92 -34.00
N MET A 30 30.96 -5.81 -34.64
CA MET A 30 30.41 -6.99 -35.33
C MET A 30 29.69 -7.93 -34.36
N VAL A 31 30.27 -8.17 -33.18
CA VAL A 31 29.63 -8.97 -32.13
C VAL A 31 28.35 -8.29 -31.63
N TRP A 32 28.37 -6.96 -31.45
CA TRP A 32 27.20 -6.20 -31.06
C TRP A 32 26.08 -6.25 -32.11
N ASP A 33 26.41 -6.01 -33.39
CA ASP A 33 25.44 -6.06 -34.48
C ASP A 33 24.86 -7.47 -34.66
N ALA A 34 25.67 -8.52 -34.49
CA ALA A 34 25.22 -9.90 -34.49
C ALA A 34 24.25 -10.20 -33.33
N LEU A 35 24.52 -9.69 -32.12
CA LEU A 35 23.62 -9.85 -30.97
C LEU A 35 22.29 -9.11 -31.17
N VAL A 36 22.31 -7.89 -31.68
CA VAL A 36 21.08 -7.14 -31.96
C VAL A 36 20.30 -7.78 -33.11
N ALA A 37 20.99 -8.28 -34.15
CA ALA A 37 20.35 -9.04 -35.22
C ALA A 37 19.70 -10.34 -34.70
N GLY A 38 20.42 -11.09 -33.86
CA GLY A 38 19.90 -12.29 -33.19
C GLY A 38 18.69 -11.99 -32.31
N GLY A 39 18.74 -10.92 -31.51
CA GLY A 39 17.62 -10.47 -30.69
C GLY A 39 16.39 -10.07 -31.51
N ARG A 40 16.60 -9.38 -32.64
CA ARG A 40 15.51 -9.01 -33.57
C ARG A 40 14.90 -10.23 -34.25
N LEU A 41 15.71 -11.21 -34.64
CA LEU A 41 15.24 -12.48 -35.22
C LEU A 41 14.43 -13.27 -34.19
N LEU A 42 14.93 -13.41 -32.96
CA LEU A 42 14.23 -14.09 -31.87
C LEU A 42 12.87 -13.42 -31.57
N HIS A 43 12.83 -12.09 -31.55
CA HIS A 43 11.60 -11.36 -31.31
C HIS A 43 10.57 -11.56 -32.44
N ARG A 44 11.01 -11.55 -33.70
CA ARG A 44 10.12 -11.75 -34.86
C ARG A 44 9.65 -13.20 -35.01
N ALA A 45 10.55 -14.16 -34.84
CA ALA A 45 10.29 -15.57 -35.10
C ALA A 45 9.60 -16.28 -33.93
N VAL A 46 9.83 -15.86 -32.69
CA VAL A 46 9.37 -16.59 -31.51
C VAL A 46 8.41 -15.75 -30.66
N LEU A 47 8.81 -14.54 -30.25
CA LEU A 47 8.00 -13.72 -29.33
C LEU A 47 6.71 -13.19 -29.99
N ARG A 48 6.76 -12.79 -31.26
CA ARG A 48 5.55 -12.33 -32.00
C ARG A 48 4.48 -13.40 -32.18
N PRO A 49 4.80 -14.62 -32.68
CA PRO A 49 3.80 -15.67 -32.82
C PRO A 49 3.30 -16.17 -31.45
N LEU A 50 4.18 -16.29 -30.45
CA LEU A 50 3.75 -16.63 -29.08
C LEU A 50 2.82 -15.56 -28.51
N GLY A 51 3.13 -14.27 -28.67
CA GLY A 51 2.27 -13.18 -28.20
C GLY A 51 0.89 -13.19 -28.85
N ARG A 52 0.78 -13.50 -30.15
CA ARG A 52 -0.51 -13.65 -30.82
C ARG A 52 -1.26 -14.89 -30.36
N GLY A 53 -0.58 -16.02 -30.20
CA GLY A 53 -1.16 -17.26 -29.69
C GLY A 53 -1.72 -17.05 -28.28
N LEU A 54 -0.94 -16.44 -27.39
CA LEU A 54 -1.35 -16.14 -26.02
C LEU A 54 -2.50 -15.13 -25.97
N ALA A 55 -2.48 -14.10 -26.82
CA ALA A 55 -3.58 -13.14 -26.91
C ALA A 55 -4.85 -13.76 -27.49
N TRP A 56 -4.74 -14.69 -28.44
CA TRP A 56 -5.87 -15.42 -28.99
C TRP A 56 -6.47 -16.38 -27.95
N VAL A 57 -5.62 -17.14 -27.24
CA VAL A 57 -6.06 -18.01 -26.14
C VAL A 57 -6.68 -17.17 -25.02
N GLY A 58 -6.08 -16.04 -24.66
CA GLY A 58 -6.67 -15.10 -23.70
C GLY A 58 -8.06 -14.63 -24.16
N ARG A 59 -8.22 -14.22 -25.42
CA ARG A 59 -9.53 -13.84 -25.97
C ARG A 59 -10.51 -15.02 -26.00
N ALA A 60 -10.07 -16.21 -26.37
CA ALA A 60 -10.91 -17.40 -26.47
C ALA A 60 -11.34 -17.94 -25.10
N VAL A 61 -10.50 -17.83 -24.07
CA VAL A 61 -10.80 -18.33 -22.72
C VAL A 61 -11.56 -17.30 -21.89
N PHE A 62 -11.32 -16.00 -22.08
CA PHE A 62 -11.99 -14.96 -21.30
C PHE A 62 -13.19 -14.36 -22.02
N VAL A 63 -13.01 -13.91 -23.27
CA VAL A 63 -14.02 -13.10 -23.96
C VAL A 63 -15.15 -13.96 -24.49
N TRP A 64 -14.84 -15.11 -25.11
CA TRP A 64 -15.88 -15.97 -25.68
C TRP A 64 -16.83 -16.57 -24.63
N PRO A 65 -16.35 -17.11 -23.49
CA PRO A 65 -17.23 -17.62 -22.45
C PRO A 65 -18.03 -16.51 -21.79
N TRP A 66 -17.45 -15.32 -21.63
CA TRP A 66 -18.17 -14.16 -21.08
C TRP A 66 -19.27 -13.68 -22.03
N VAL A 67 -19.00 -13.59 -23.33
CA VAL A 67 -19.99 -13.22 -24.34
C VAL A 67 -21.09 -14.28 -24.44
N ALA A 68 -20.73 -15.57 -24.39
CA ALA A 68 -21.70 -16.66 -24.37
C ALA A 68 -22.57 -16.61 -23.10
N LEU A 69 -21.98 -16.40 -21.93
CA LEU A 69 -22.70 -16.24 -20.68
C LEU A 69 -23.66 -15.05 -20.73
N TRP A 70 -23.22 -13.93 -21.29
CA TRP A 70 -24.04 -12.75 -21.42
C TRP A 70 -25.24 -12.98 -22.35
N ARG A 71 -24.99 -13.60 -23.51
CA ARG A 71 -26.00 -13.80 -24.56
C ARG A 71 -26.96 -14.96 -24.28
N TYR A 72 -26.50 -16.02 -23.63
CA TYR A 72 -27.31 -17.21 -23.35
C TYR A 72 -27.87 -17.28 -21.92
N VAL A 73 -27.32 -16.53 -20.96
CA VAL A 73 -27.78 -16.60 -19.56
C VAL A 73 -28.28 -15.25 -19.08
N LEU A 74 -27.46 -14.19 -19.11
CA LEU A 74 -27.87 -12.90 -18.54
C LEU A 74 -29.02 -12.27 -19.32
N ALA A 75 -28.95 -12.27 -20.66
CA ALA A 75 -30.00 -11.71 -21.50
C ALA A 75 -31.37 -12.38 -21.27
N PRO A 76 -31.51 -13.72 -21.32
CA PRO A 76 -32.79 -14.37 -21.06
C PRO A 76 -33.25 -14.27 -19.61
N VAL A 77 -32.32 -14.28 -18.63
CA VAL A 77 -32.68 -14.09 -17.22
C VAL A 77 -33.20 -12.67 -16.97
N GLY A 78 -32.56 -11.64 -17.54
CA GLY A 78 -33.05 -10.26 -17.46
C GLY A 78 -34.42 -10.08 -18.11
N ALA A 79 -34.63 -10.70 -19.28
CA ALA A 79 -35.93 -10.70 -19.95
C ALA A 79 -37.02 -11.42 -19.13
N GLY A 80 -36.69 -12.57 -18.56
CA GLY A 80 -37.58 -13.34 -17.69
C GLY A 80 -37.96 -12.57 -16.43
N LEU A 81 -37.00 -11.93 -15.77
CA LEU A 81 -37.25 -11.11 -14.59
C LEU A 81 -38.13 -9.91 -14.92
N ALA A 82 -37.88 -9.23 -16.04
CA ALA A 82 -38.71 -8.12 -16.50
C ALA A 82 -40.14 -8.55 -16.86
N TRP A 83 -40.32 -9.79 -17.33
CA TRP A 83 -41.65 -10.36 -17.59
C TRP A 83 -42.39 -10.66 -16.29
N VAL A 84 -41.71 -11.28 -15.32
CA VAL A 84 -42.28 -11.57 -13.99
C VAL A 84 -42.67 -10.29 -13.26
N LEU A 85 -41.80 -9.28 -13.24
CA LEU A 85 -42.09 -7.99 -12.59
C LEU A 85 -43.32 -7.30 -13.20
N ARG A 86 -43.47 -7.35 -14.53
CA ARG A 86 -44.67 -6.84 -15.21
C ARG A 86 -45.92 -7.65 -14.86
N GLY A 87 -45.81 -8.99 -14.82
CA GLY A 87 -46.90 -9.87 -14.43
C GLY A 87 -47.36 -9.63 -12.99
N VAL A 88 -46.43 -9.47 -12.05
CA VAL A 88 -46.72 -9.14 -10.65
C VAL A 88 -47.35 -7.77 -10.53
N GLY A 89 -46.82 -6.75 -11.23
CA GLY A 89 -47.40 -5.41 -11.23
C GLY A 89 -48.83 -5.37 -11.77
N ALA A 90 -49.10 -6.10 -12.86
CA ALA A 90 -50.44 -6.23 -13.41
C ALA A 90 -51.39 -6.98 -12.46
N GLY A 91 -50.90 -8.05 -11.82
CA GLY A 91 -51.65 -8.80 -10.82
C GLY A 91 -52.02 -7.94 -9.61
N LEU A 92 -51.08 -7.17 -9.08
CA LEU A 92 -51.32 -6.25 -7.96
C LEU A 92 -52.32 -5.15 -8.32
N ALA A 93 -52.21 -4.58 -9.53
CA ALA A 93 -53.13 -3.56 -10.01
C ALA A 93 -54.55 -4.11 -10.20
N TRP A 94 -54.69 -5.34 -10.71
CA TRP A 94 -55.97 -6.02 -10.82
C TRP A 94 -56.56 -6.31 -9.44
N LEU A 95 -55.76 -6.84 -8.52
CA LEU A 95 -56.18 -7.14 -7.16
C LEU A 95 -56.64 -5.89 -6.42
N GLY A 96 -55.90 -4.78 -6.56
CA GLY A 96 -56.31 -3.48 -5.98
C GLY A 96 -57.63 -2.99 -6.57
N ARG A 97 -57.83 -3.14 -7.87
CA ARG A 97 -59.09 -2.73 -8.53
C ARG A 97 -60.28 -3.55 -8.04
N VAL A 98 -60.14 -4.87 -7.97
CA VAL A 98 -61.23 -5.77 -7.55
C VAL A 98 -61.48 -5.69 -6.03
N LEU A 99 -60.42 -5.59 -5.22
CA LEU A 99 -60.54 -5.69 -3.77
C LEU A 99 -60.80 -4.34 -3.07
N LEU A 100 -60.42 -3.21 -3.67
CA LEU A 100 -60.69 -1.88 -3.09
C LEU A 100 -61.79 -1.15 -3.85
N VAL A 101 -61.67 -1.06 -5.18
CA VAL A 101 -62.57 -0.19 -5.96
C VAL A 101 -63.96 -0.77 -6.07
N VAL A 102 -64.10 -2.07 -6.36
CA VAL A 102 -65.42 -2.72 -6.46
C VAL A 102 -66.19 -2.67 -5.14
N PRO A 103 -65.63 -3.08 -3.98
CA PRO A 103 -66.36 -2.97 -2.72
C PRO A 103 -66.59 -1.53 -2.29
N ALA A 104 -65.71 -0.58 -2.59
CA ALA A 104 -65.96 0.84 -2.31
C ALA A 104 -67.14 1.39 -3.12
N VAL A 105 -67.24 1.04 -4.41
CA VAL A 105 -68.37 1.43 -5.27
C VAL A 105 -69.66 0.75 -4.81
N TRP A 106 -69.57 -0.52 -4.40
CA TRP A 106 -70.71 -1.24 -3.87
C TRP A 106 -71.19 -0.64 -2.54
N LEU A 107 -70.29 -0.29 -1.63
CA LEU A 107 -70.60 0.39 -0.37
C LEU A 107 -71.23 1.76 -0.62
N TYR A 108 -70.71 2.49 -1.61
CA TYR A 108 -71.26 3.78 -2.02
C TYR A 108 -72.71 3.63 -2.53
N GLY A 109 -72.95 2.69 -3.44
CA GLY A 109 -74.26 2.45 -4.04
C GLY A 109 -75.29 1.82 -3.09
N ARG A 110 -74.87 0.91 -2.20
CA ARG A 110 -75.77 0.18 -1.29
C ARG A 110 -75.98 0.85 0.06
N VAL A 111 -75.05 1.68 0.54
CA VAL A 111 -75.12 2.24 1.91
C VAL A 111 -75.19 3.75 1.87
N LEU A 112 -74.27 4.41 1.17
CA LEU A 112 -74.24 5.88 1.13
C LEU A 112 -75.42 6.47 0.33
N ALA A 113 -75.77 5.88 -0.81
CA ALA A 113 -76.90 6.36 -1.61
C ALA A 113 -78.27 6.24 -0.90
N PRO A 114 -78.64 5.11 -0.26
CA PRO A 114 -79.88 5.05 0.51
C PRO A 114 -79.82 5.84 1.81
N ALA A 115 -78.66 5.95 2.49
CA ALA A 115 -78.53 6.80 3.67
C ALA A 115 -78.71 8.28 3.32
N GLY A 116 -78.16 8.75 2.19
CA GLY A 116 -78.35 10.11 1.70
C GLY A 116 -79.81 10.40 1.34
N ARG A 117 -80.51 9.44 0.72
CA ARG A 117 -81.96 9.56 0.45
C ARG A 117 -82.78 9.55 1.75
N GLY A 118 -82.42 8.73 2.73
CA GLY A 118 -83.06 8.70 4.05
C GLY A 118 -82.90 10.01 4.81
N LEU A 119 -81.69 10.59 4.83
CA LEU A 119 -81.41 11.89 5.43
C LEU A 119 -82.15 13.03 4.72
N ALA A 120 -82.24 12.99 3.40
CA ALA A 120 -83.01 13.97 2.63
C ALA A 120 -84.52 13.88 2.94
N LEU A 121 -85.07 12.67 3.09
CA LEU A 121 -86.47 12.47 3.49
C LEU A 121 -86.74 12.95 4.91
N VAL A 122 -85.81 12.73 5.85
CA VAL A 122 -85.92 13.23 7.23
C VAL A 122 -85.83 14.75 7.25
N ALA A 123 -84.91 15.37 6.52
CA ALA A 123 -84.80 16.81 6.41
C ALA A 123 -86.04 17.44 5.76
N TYR A 124 -86.60 16.79 4.74
CA TYR A 124 -87.85 17.22 4.10
C TYR A 124 -89.05 17.06 5.04
N GLY A 125 -89.11 15.97 5.81
CA GLY A 125 -90.14 15.74 6.83
C GLY A 125 -90.08 16.77 7.97
N ILE A 126 -88.88 17.14 8.41
CA ILE A 126 -88.67 18.22 9.40
C ILE A 126 -89.09 19.57 8.81
N GLY A 127 -88.71 19.88 7.57
CA GLY A 127 -89.13 21.12 6.90
C GLY A 127 -90.65 21.22 6.70
N ALA A 128 -91.29 20.12 6.32
CA ALA A 128 -92.75 20.04 6.19
C ALA A 128 -93.46 20.15 7.54
N GLY A 129 -92.90 19.53 8.59
CA GLY A 129 -93.39 19.64 9.97
C GLY A 129 -93.29 21.06 10.51
N VAL A 130 -92.15 21.73 10.29
CA VAL A 130 -91.94 23.13 10.69
C VAL A 130 -92.87 24.06 9.91
N GLY A 131 -93.05 23.86 8.60
CA GLY A 131 -94.00 24.64 7.80
C GLY A 131 -95.47 24.40 8.18
N TRP A 132 -95.82 23.19 8.63
CA TRP A 132 -97.15 22.89 9.17
C TRP A 132 -97.37 23.55 10.53
N VAL A 133 -96.39 23.50 11.43
CA VAL A 133 -96.45 24.15 12.74
C VAL A 133 -96.49 25.67 12.60
N LEU A 134 -95.69 26.28 11.72
CA LEU A 134 -95.73 27.73 11.45
C LEU A 134 -97.10 28.18 10.91
N ARG A 135 -97.73 27.40 10.04
CA ARG A 135 -99.08 27.68 9.54
C ARG A 135 -100.14 27.52 10.65
N ARG A 136 -100.01 26.51 11.51
CA ARG A 136 -100.93 26.30 12.64
C ARG A 136 -100.76 27.33 13.74
N VAL A 137 -99.53 27.78 13.98
CA VAL A 137 -99.20 28.86 14.93
C VAL A 137 -99.66 30.21 14.37
N GLY A 138 -99.54 30.47 13.06
CA GLY A 138 -100.13 31.65 12.41
C GLY A 138 -101.67 31.67 12.50
N ALA A 139 -102.31 30.53 12.26
CA ALA A 139 -103.76 30.37 12.45
C ALA A 139 -104.19 30.48 13.93
N GLY A 140 -103.36 29.96 14.84
CA GLY A 140 -103.56 30.05 16.29
C GLY A 140 -103.37 31.46 16.82
N LEU A 141 -102.41 32.23 16.31
CA LEU A 141 -102.17 33.62 16.72
C LEU A 141 -103.34 34.52 16.31
N ALA A 142 -103.93 34.30 15.13
CA ALA A 142 -105.17 34.95 14.68
C ALA A 142 -106.41 34.54 15.52
N TRP A 143 -106.34 33.43 16.25
CA TRP A 143 -107.39 32.97 17.16
C TRP A 143 -107.14 33.46 18.60
N VAL A 144 -105.88 33.58 19.01
CA VAL A 144 -105.44 34.04 20.35
C VAL A 144 -105.58 35.56 20.49
N LEU A 145 -105.41 36.36 19.43
CA LEU A 145 -105.79 37.78 19.46
C LEU A 145 -107.29 38.00 19.79
N ARG A 146 -108.15 36.99 19.58
CA ARG A 146 -109.58 37.02 19.98
C ARG A 146 -109.83 36.53 21.42
N ARG A 147 -108.83 35.95 22.10
CA ARG A 147 -109.01 35.20 23.36
C ARG A 147 -108.04 35.62 24.47
N VAL A 148 -107.62 36.88 24.48
CA VAL A 148 -106.67 37.47 25.45
C VAL A 148 -107.24 37.60 26.88
N GLY A 149 -108.49 37.22 27.15
CA GLY A 149 -109.12 37.50 28.46
C GLY A 149 -108.77 36.59 29.66
N ALA A 150 -108.45 35.31 29.50
CA ALA A 150 -108.69 34.37 30.62
C ALA A 150 -107.55 33.39 31.00
N GLY A 151 -106.39 33.42 30.35
CA GLY A 151 -105.35 32.39 30.53
C GLY A 151 -104.10 32.80 31.29
N LEU A 152 -103.98 34.06 31.70
CA LEU A 152 -102.68 34.63 32.13
C LEU A 152 -102.25 34.19 33.53
N MET A 153 -103.17 33.73 34.39
CA MET A 153 -102.86 33.48 35.82
C MET A 153 -102.55 32.02 36.16
N TRP A 154 -102.77 31.06 35.25
CA TRP A 154 -102.45 29.64 35.45
C TRP A 154 -101.01 29.25 35.08
N VAL A 155 -100.32 30.12 34.33
CA VAL A 155 -99.00 29.86 33.73
C VAL A 155 -97.83 30.00 34.71
N LEU A 156 -97.97 30.71 35.82
CA LEU A 156 -96.80 31.02 36.67
C LEU A 156 -96.45 29.93 37.71
N ARG A 157 -97.30 28.93 37.97
CA ARG A 157 -97.09 27.99 39.10
C ARG A 157 -96.68 26.55 38.72
N GLY A 158 -96.74 26.19 37.43
CA GLY A 158 -96.33 24.85 36.94
C GLY A 158 -94.94 24.79 36.26
N GLY A 159 -94.33 25.92 35.93
CA GLY A 159 -93.20 25.99 35.02
C GLY A 159 -91.83 25.56 35.58
N ALA A 160 -91.56 25.76 36.87
CA ALA A 160 -90.20 25.57 37.40
C ALA A 160 -89.87 24.12 37.79
N ALA A 161 -90.86 23.32 38.22
CA ALA A 161 -90.64 21.94 38.64
C ALA A 161 -90.61 20.94 37.47
N GLY A 162 -91.32 21.24 36.37
CA GLY A 162 -91.36 20.37 35.19
C GLY A 162 -90.07 20.39 34.36
N VAL A 163 -89.36 21.53 34.33
CA VAL A 163 -88.14 21.70 33.50
C VAL A 163 -86.94 20.93 34.09
N ALA A 164 -86.80 20.90 35.42
CA ALA A 164 -85.72 20.17 36.08
C ALA A 164 -85.93 18.64 36.06
N TRP A 165 -87.17 18.18 36.24
CA TRP A 165 -87.51 16.75 36.18
C TRP A 165 -87.36 16.19 34.75
N ALA A 166 -87.77 16.95 33.73
CA ALA A 166 -87.57 16.60 32.33
C ALA A 166 -86.08 16.56 31.94
N TYR A 167 -85.26 17.46 32.46
CA TYR A 167 -83.81 17.48 32.16
C TYR A 167 -83.10 16.23 32.73
N ALA A 168 -83.43 15.81 33.95
CA ALA A 168 -82.83 14.64 34.60
C ALA A 168 -83.33 13.30 34.03
N TRP A 169 -84.60 13.21 33.62
CA TRP A 169 -85.16 11.96 33.09
C TRP A 169 -84.99 11.77 31.58
N VAL A 170 -84.70 12.81 30.81
CA VAL A 170 -84.54 12.72 29.34
C VAL A 170 -83.08 12.76 28.90
N LEU A 171 -82.23 13.60 29.52
CA LEU A 171 -80.86 13.78 29.03
C LEU A 171 -79.94 12.61 29.42
N THR A 172 -80.15 12.05 30.60
CA THR A 172 -79.36 10.95 31.16
C THR A 172 -79.55 9.60 30.42
N PRO A 173 -80.78 9.16 30.08
CA PRO A 173 -80.96 7.97 29.24
C PRO A 173 -80.51 8.20 27.80
N CYS A 174 -80.62 9.42 27.25
CA CYS A 174 -80.09 9.72 25.92
C CYS A 174 -78.55 9.63 25.89
N GLY A 175 -77.85 10.12 26.93
CA GLY A 175 -76.41 9.97 27.04
C GLY A 175 -75.97 8.50 27.12
N HIS A 176 -76.63 7.69 27.96
CA HIS A 176 -76.33 6.26 28.07
C HIS A 176 -76.72 5.48 26.80
N ALA A 177 -77.84 5.82 26.17
CA ALA A 177 -78.27 5.20 24.91
C ALA A 177 -77.27 5.51 23.79
N VAL A 178 -76.78 6.74 23.68
CA VAL A 178 -75.76 7.13 22.68
C VAL A 178 -74.45 6.41 22.94
N VAL A 179 -73.96 6.36 24.18
CA VAL A 179 -72.71 5.64 24.52
C VAL A 179 -72.86 4.13 24.28
N TRP A 180 -74.02 3.56 24.61
CA TRP A 180 -74.32 2.15 24.37
C TRP A 180 -74.39 1.84 22.87
N LEU A 181 -75.07 2.70 22.08
CA LEU A 181 -75.12 2.59 20.62
C LEU A 181 -73.73 2.70 20.01
N VAL A 182 -72.92 3.69 20.40
CA VAL A 182 -71.56 3.85 19.88
C VAL A 182 -70.71 2.63 20.23
N ARG A 183 -70.82 2.11 21.46
CA ARG A 183 -70.02 0.98 21.91
C ARG A 183 -70.40 -0.31 21.16
N TRP A 184 -71.68 -0.61 21.01
CA TRP A 184 -72.14 -1.83 20.34
C TRP A 184 -72.14 -1.74 18.81
N LEU A 185 -72.49 -0.59 18.25
CA LEU A 185 -72.62 -0.41 16.79
C LEU A 185 -71.30 -0.04 16.12
N VAL A 186 -70.37 0.61 16.84
CA VAL A 186 -69.10 1.06 16.25
C VAL A 186 -67.92 0.33 16.87
N VAL A 187 -67.79 0.33 18.21
CA VAL A 187 -66.56 -0.16 18.87
C VAL A 187 -66.44 -1.68 18.84
N VAL A 188 -67.53 -2.40 19.09
CA VAL A 188 -67.55 -3.87 19.04
C VAL A 188 -67.27 -4.41 17.62
N PRO A 189 -67.97 -3.96 16.56
CA PRO A 189 -67.65 -4.40 15.21
C PRO A 189 -66.26 -3.93 14.76
N ALA A 190 -65.80 -2.73 15.15
CA ALA A 190 -64.43 -2.31 14.86
C ALA A 190 -63.37 -3.19 15.54
N ARG A 191 -63.59 -3.60 16.80
CA ARG A 191 -62.70 -4.54 17.49
C ARG A 191 -62.73 -5.94 16.90
N TRP A 192 -63.91 -6.39 16.47
CA TRP A 192 -64.06 -7.68 15.80
C TRP A 192 -63.34 -7.68 14.45
N LEU A 193 -63.51 -6.62 13.66
CA LEU A 193 -62.80 -6.42 12.39
C LEU A 193 -61.28 -6.35 12.60
N TYR A 194 -60.83 -5.64 13.63
CA TYR A 194 -59.41 -5.58 13.99
C TYR A 194 -58.86 -6.98 14.34
N ARG A 195 -59.54 -7.74 15.19
CA ARG A 195 -59.05 -9.06 15.64
C ARG A 195 -59.15 -10.14 14.58
N TYR A 196 -60.25 -10.24 13.85
CA TYR A 196 -60.51 -11.34 12.93
C TYR A 196 -60.08 -11.06 11.49
N VAL A 197 -59.87 -9.80 11.11
CA VAL A 197 -59.46 -9.44 9.75
C VAL A 197 -58.05 -8.85 9.78
N LEU A 198 -57.79 -7.84 10.62
CA LEU A 198 -56.53 -7.10 10.54
C LEU A 198 -55.33 -7.90 11.07
N ILE A 199 -55.49 -8.64 12.16
CA ILE A 199 -54.43 -9.51 12.70
C ILE A 199 -54.04 -10.63 11.71
N PRO A 200 -54.97 -11.46 11.18
CA PRO A 200 -54.59 -12.51 10.24
C PRO A 200 -54.04 -11.96 8.92
N VAL A 201 -54.54 -10.82 8.44
CA VAL A 201 -53.97 -10.14 7.25
C VAL A 201 -52.55 -9.63 7.55
N GLY A 202 -52.30 -9.11 8.75
CA GLY A 202 -50.96 -8.71 9.20
C GLY A 202 -49.98 -9.89 9.23
N HIS A 203 -50.39 -11.03 9.80
CA HIS A 203 -49.54 -12.22 9.81
C HIS A 203 -49.34 -12.83 8.41
N GLY A 204 -50.37 -12.82 7.57
CA GLY A 204 -50.30 -13.30 6.18
C GLY A 204 -49.33 -12.46 5.34
N THR A 205 -49.42 -11.13 5.43
CA THR A 205 -48.52 -10.22 4.70
C THR A 205 -47.07 -10.37 5.14
N VAL A 206 -46.80 -10.47 6.45
CA VAL A 206 -45.45 -10.72 6.97
C VAL A 206 -44.90 -12.06 6.50
N GLN A 207 -45.71 -13.12 6.47
CA GLN A 207 -45.26 -14.43 5.98
C GLN A 207 -44.96 -14.42 4.47
N VAL A 208 -45.77 -13.73 3.66
CA VAL A 208 -45.55 -13.59 2.22
C VAL A 208 -44.27 -12.80 1.95
N VAL A 209 -44.07 -11.67 2.64
CA VAL A 209 -42.85 -10.86 2.51
C VAL A 209 -41.61 -11.65 2.94
N ARG A 210 -41.70 -12.40 4.04
CA ARG A 210 -40.60 -13.24 4.53
C ARG A 210 -40.29 -14.40 3.57
N GLY A 211 -41.32 -15.02 2.99
CA GLY A 211 -41.18 -16.07 1.97
C GLY A 211 -40.54 -15.54 0.69
N LEU A 212 -40.94 -14.35 0.24
CA LEU A 212 -40.35 -13.68 -0.92
C LEU A 212 -38.87 -13.34 -0.67
N LEU A 213 -38.54 -12.78 0.50
CA LEU A 213 -37.15 -12.50 0.90
C LEU A 213 -36.29 -13.76 0.95
N TRP A 214 -36.84 -14.88 1.42
CA TRP A 214 -36.14 -16.16 1.44
C TRP A 214 -35.86 -16.65 0.01
N LEU A 215 -36.85 -16.62 -0.89
CA LEU A 215 -36.67 -16.98 -2.30
C LEU A 215 -35.62 -16.12 -3.00
N VAL A 216 -35.67 -14.80 -2.79
CA VAL A 216 -34.68 -13.87 -3.36
C VAL A 216 -33.28 -14.18 -2.82
N ARG A 217 -33.12 -14.38 -1.50
CA ARG A 217 -31.81 -14.73 -0.91
C ARG A 217 -31.27 -16.05 -1.41
N THR A 218 -32.10 -17.09 -1.50
CA THR A 218 -31.69 -18.40 -2.02
C THR A 218 -31.31 -18.31 -3.50
N GLY A 219 -32.04 -17.53 -4.30
CA GLY A 219 -31.70 -17.26 -5.69
C GLY A 219 -30.36 -16.53 -5.84
N VAL A 220 -30.15 -15.45 -5.10
CA VAL A 220 -28.89 -14.68 -5.12
C VAL A 220 -27.71 -15.55 -4.67
N ASN A 221 -27.88 -16.35 -3.61
CA ASN A 221 -26.83 -17.25 -3.13
C ASN A 221 -26.53 -18.37 -4.13
N GLY A 222 -27.55 -18.93 -4.79
CA GLY A 222 -27.38 -19.94 -5.84
C GLY A 222 -26.64 -19.37 -7.05
N VAL A 223 -27.02 -18.17 -7.50
CA VAL A 223 -26.34 -17.45 -8.59
C VAL A 223 -24.89 -17.15 -8.20
N GLY A 224 -24.64 -16.67 -6.98
CA GLY A 224 -23.30 -16.42 -6.47
C GLY A 224 -22.44 -17.69 -6.40
N PHE A 225 -23.02 -18.81 -5.97
CA PHE A 225 -22.33 -20.10 -5.92
C PHE A 225 -21.95 -20.57 -7.33
N VAL A 226 -22.88 -20.50 -8.29
CA VAL A 226 -22.62 -20.88 -9.69
C VAL A 226 -21.56 -19.96 -10.29
N LEU A 227 -21.66 -18.64 -10.14
CA LEU A 227 -20.64 -17.71 -10.65
C LEU A 227 -19.27 -17.97 -10.03
N TYR A 228 -19.20 -18.18 -8.72
CA TYR A 228 -17.95 -18.50 -8.04
C TYR A 228 -17.34 -19.79 -8.57
N TRP A 229 -18.13 -20.86 -8.68
CA TRP A 229 -17.64 -22.16 -9.16
C TRP A 229 -17.22 -22.08 -10.62
N THR A 230 -17.98 -21.37 -11.45
CA THR A 230 -17.67 -21.18 -12.88
C THR A 230 -16.40 -20.36 -13.03
N ALA A 231 -16.24 -19.25 -12.28
CA ALA A 231 -15.01 -18.48 -12.29
C ALA A 231 -13.82 -19.28 -11.76
N ARG A 232 -14.01 -20.07 -10.69
CA ARG A 232 -12.98 -20.94 -10.14
C ARG A 232 -12.56 -22.01 -11.15
N LEU A 233 -13.50 -22.67 -11.82
CA LEU A 233 -13.19 -23.63 -12.87
C LEU A 233 -12.52 -22.98 -14.08
N LEU A 234 -13.03 -21.84 -14.54
CA LEU A 234 -12.58 -21.19 -15.75
C LEU A 234 -11.24 -20.46 -15.56
N LEU A 235 -10.92 -20.03 -14.34
CA LEU A 235 -9.69 -19.27 -14.06
C LEU A 235 -8.66 -20.11 -13.31
N VAL A 236 -9.07 -20.75 -12.22
CA VAL A 236 -8.12 -21.38 -11.30
C VAL A 236 -7.58 -22.68 -11.87
N LEU A 237 -8.41 -23.52 -12.50
CA LEU A 237 -7.95 -24.75 -13.13
C LEU A 237 -6.98 -24.52 -14.30
N PRO A 238 -7.27 -23.63 -15.28
CA PRO A 238 -6.30 -23.37 -16.33
C PRO A 238 -5.07 -22.61 -15.82
N ALA A 239 -5.20 -21.76 -14.79
CA ALA A 239 -4.03 -21.16 -14.15
C ALA A 239 -3.15 -22.20 -13.45
N LEU A 240 -3.74 -23.19 -12.76
CA LEU A 240 -3.01 -24.31 -12.16
C LEU A 240 -2.37 -25.22 -13.22
N ALA A 241 -3.09 -25.48 -14.30
CA ALA A 241 -2.56 -26.25 -15.42
C ALA A 241 -1.37 -25.50 -16.05
N LEU A 242 -1.50 -24.20 -16.33
CA LEU A 242 -0.42 -23.38 -16.86
C LEU A 242 0.77 -23.34 -15.89
N TRP A 243 0.51 -23.22 -14.59
CA TRP A 243 1.56 -23.24 -13.59
C TRP A 243 2.33 -24.57 -13.61
N ARG A 244 1.60 -25.69 -13.58
CA ARG A 244 2.22 -27.03 -13.47
C ARG A 244 2.87 -27.51 -14.76
N TRP A 245 2.27 -27.19 -15.91
CA TRP A 245 2.74 -27.64 -17.22
C TRP A 245 3.67 -26.66 -17.94
N VAL A 246 3.67 -25.38 -17.58
CA VAL A 246 4.51 -24.36 -18.25
C VAL A 246 5.46 -23.70 -17.27
N LEU A 247 4.98 -23.10 -16.16
CA LEU A 247 5.89 -22.38 -15.27
C LEU A 247 6.88 -23.29 -14.56
N VAL A 248 6.47 -24.46 -14.07
CA VAL A 248 7.38 -25.40 -13.41
C VAL A 248 8.50 -25.89 -14.35
N PRO A 249 8.21 -26.38 -15.58
CA PRO A 249 9.27 -26.80 -16.49
C PRO A 249 10.12 -25.63 -16.99
N VAL A 250 9.53 -24.46 -17.25
CA VAL A 250 10.29 -23.25 -17.62
C VAL A 250 11.19 -22.80 -16.48
N GLY A 251 10.72 -22.85 -15.24
CA GLY A 251 11.52 -22.54 -14.05
C GLY A 251 12.70 -23.49 -13.90
N ARG A 252 12.49 -24.81 -14.08
CA ARG A 252 13.59 -25.78 -14.09
C ARG A 252 14.58 -25.52 -15.22
N ALA A 253 14.10 -25.25 -16.43
CA ALA A 253 14.95 -24.94 -17.57
C ALA A 253 15.78 -23.66 -17.32
N LEU A 254 15.16 -22.61 -16.77
CA LEU A 254 15.85 -21.36 -16.41
C LEU A 254 16.92 -21.57 -15.35
N VAL A 255 16.68 -22.41 -14.34
CA VAL A 255 17.69 -22.74 -13.33
C VAL A 255 18.88 -23.47 -13.97
N VAL A 256 18.62 -24.42 -14.87
CA VAL A 256 19.68 -25.12 -15.61
C VAL A 256 20.47 -24.15 -16.48
N VAL A 257 19.78 -23.33 -17.28
CA VAL A 257 20.41 -22.32 -18.15
C VAL A 257 21.21 -21.31 -17.34
N GLY A 258 20.68 -20.84 -16.21
CA GLY A 258 21.38 -19.94 -15.29
C GLY A 258 22.64 -20.58 -14.70
N ARG A 259 22.58 -21.86 -14.33
CA ARG A 259 23.75 -22.61 -13.82
C ARG A 259 24.83 -22.76 -14.89
N GLU A 260 24.45 -23.09 -16.12
CA GLU A 260 25.40 -23.21 -17.23
C GLU A 260 26.01 -21.86 -17.61
N LEU A 261 25.21 -20.78 -17.63
CA LEU A 261 25.71 -19.42 -17.84
C LEU A 261 26.68 -18.98 -16.73
N ALA A 262 26.37 -19.28 -15.47
CA ALA A 262 27.26 -18.98 -14.35
C ALA A 262 28.58 -19.77 -14.44
N ALA A 263 28.52 -21.04 -14.86
CA ALA A 263 29.71 -21.86 -15.07
C ALA A 263 30.57 -21.34 -16.24
N ALA A 264 29.93 -20.96 -17.35
CA ALA A 264 30.58 -20.37 -18.52
C ALA A 264 31.23 -19.02 -18.19
N LEU A 265 30.52 -18.14 -17.47
CA LEU A 265 31.05 -16.87 -16.98
C LEU A 265 32.20 -17.08 -15.99
N GLY A 266 32.09 -18.06 -15.09
CA GLY A 266 33.16 -18.42 -14.16
C GLY A 266 34.42 -18.94 -14.86
N HIS A 267 34.27 -19.66 -15.97
CA HIS A 267 35.40 -20.04 -16.83
C HIS A 267 35.99 -18.85 -17.56
N ALA A 268 35.15 -18.01 -18.17
CA ALA A 268 35.58 -16.80 -18.85
C ALA A 268 36.34 -15.86 -17.90
N TRP A 269 35.88 -15.71 -16.66
CA TRP A 269 36.53 -14.87 -15.65
C TRP A 269 37.90 -15.40 -15.23
N ARG A 270 38.05 -16.72 -15.07
CA ARG A 270 39.35 -17.35 -14.80
C ARG A 270 40.32 -17.17 -15.95
N VAL A 271 39.85 -17.27 -17.20
CA VAL A 271 40.68 -17.01 -18.39
C VAL A 271 41.06 -15.53 -18.44
N ALA A 272 40.12 -14.62 -18.24
CA ALA A 272 40.37 -13.18 -18.19
C ALA A 272 41.40 -12.81 -17.09
N GLY A 273 41.32 -13.43 -15.91
CA GLY A 273 42.30 -13.24 -14.84
C GLY A 273 43.72 -13.68 -15.23
N ARG A 274 43.86 -14.83 -15.92
CA ARG A 274 45.17 -15.28 -16.44
C ARG A 274 45.71 -14.34 -17.50
N VAL A 275 44.85 -13.86 -18.40
CA VAL A 275 45.23 -12.89 -19.44
C VAL A 275 45.64 -11.56 -18.81
N SER A 276 44.90 -11.05 -17.82
CA SER A 276 45.23 -9.81 -17.14
C SER A 276 46.57 -9.89 -16.37
N LEU A 277 46.90 -11.05 -15.79
CA LEU A 277 48.21 -11.29 -15.17
C LEU A 277 49.33 -11.39 -16.18
N ALA A 278 49.07 -11.96 -17.37
CA ALA A 278 50.04 -12.00 -18.46
C ALA A 278 50.31 -10.59 -19.01
N VAL A 279 49.25 -9.82 -19.26
CA VAL A 279 49.34 -8.42 -19.69
C VAL A 279 50.04 -7.58 -18.62
N GLY A 280 49.70 -7.72 -17.34
CA GLY A 280 50.37 -7.00 -16.26
C GLY A 280 51.86 -7.34 -16.12
N ARG A 281 52.24 -8.61 -16.35
CA ARG A 281 53.65 -9.02 -16.42
C ARG A 281 54.37 -8.41 -17.61
N LEU A 282 53.74 -8.42 -18.78
CA LEU A 282 54.28 -7.80 -19.99
C LEU A 282 54.48 -6.29 -19.78
N LEU A 283 53.47 -5.60 -19.25
CA LEU A 283 53.51 -4.17 -18.96
C LEU A 283 54.60 -3.83 -17.95
N ARG A 284 54.73 -4.61 -16.88
CA ARG A 284 55.79 -4.45 -15.87
C ARG A 284 57.17 -4.69 -16.47
N ALA A 285 57.31 -5.69 -17.36
CA ALA A 285 58.58 -5.97 -18.03
C ALA A 285 58.97 -4.82 -18.96
N LEU A 286 58.03 -4.33 -19.76
CA LEU A 286 58.18 -3.14 -20.60
C LEU A 286 58.62 -1.94 -19.78
N LEU A 287 57.94 -1.65 -18.67
CA LEU A 287 58.25 -0.50 -17.81
C LEU A 287 59.62 -0.62 -17.14
N ARG A 288 60.06 -1.85 -16.83
CA ARG A 288 61.42 -2.09 -16.32
C ARG A 288 62.47 -1.82 -17.38
N TRP A 289 62.26 -2.30 -18.61
CA TRP A 289 63.17 -2.12 -19.72
C TRP A 289 63.25 -0.65 -20.18
N THR A 290 62.12 0.05 -20.31
CA THR A 290 62.10 1.41 -20.86
C THR A 290 62.48 2.48 -19.85
N VAL A 291 62.18 2.29 -18.56
CA VAL A 291 62.37 3.34 -17.55
C VAL A 291 63.36 2.93 -16.47
N ALA A 292 63.21 1.74 -15.90
CA ALA A 292 63.96 1.39 -14.70
C ALA A 292 65.43 1.03 -14.98
N GLU A 293 65.71 0.30 -16.06
CA GLU A 293 67.08 -0.04 -16.47
C GLU A 293 67.92 1.17 -16.88
N PRO A 294 67.45 2.09 -17.75
CA PRO A 294 68.22 3.27 -18.10
C PRO A 294 68.45 4.19 -16.88
N ALA A 295 67.46 4.33 -16.00
CA ALA A 295 67.61 5.10 -14.77
C ALA A 295 68.64 4.50 -13.80
N ARG A 296 68.65 3.16 -13.64
CA ARG A 296 69.65 2.46 -12.81
C ARG A 296 71.04 2.58 -13.38
N TRP A 297 71.19 2.50 -14.69
CA TRP A 297 72.47 2.70 -15.36
C TRP A 297 72.99 4.12 -15.14
N ALA A 298 72.14 5.13 -15.34
CA ALA A 298 72.49 6.53 -15.11
C ALA A 298 72.89 6.79 -13.64
N TYR A 299 72.15 6.21 -12.68
CA TYR A 299 72.48 6.31 -11.27
C TYR A 299 73.84 5.70 -10.93
N ARG A 300 74.13 4.48 -11.42
CA ARG A 300 75.40 3.80 -11.12
C ARG A 300 76.58 4.42 -11.84
N ARG A 301 76.40 4.86 -13.09
CA ARG A 301 77.50 5.39 -13.90
C ARG A 301 77.80 6.86 -13.65
N VAL A 302 76.82 7.65 -13.23
CA VAL A 302 76.98 9.12 -13.13
C VAL A 302 76.92 9.58 -11.67
N LEU A 303 75.89 9.18 -10.92
CA LEU A 303 75.69 9.68 -9.56
C LEU A 303 76.65 9.05 -8.53
N THR A 304 77.03 7.79 -8.71
CA THR A 304 77.93 7.10 -7.78
C THR A 304 79.37 7.65 -7.81
N PRO A 305 80.03 7.84 -8.99
CA PRO A 305 81.38 8.42 -9.01
C PRO A 305 81.40 9.89 -8.58
N VAL A 306 80.37 10.67 -8.92
CA VAL A 306 80.25 12.07 -8.47
C VAL A 306 80.07 12.13 -6.95
N GLY A 307 79.28 11.22 -6.37
CA GLY A 307 79.11 11.12 -4.93
C GLY A 307 80.41 10.82 -4.18
N HIS A 308 81.27 9.95 -4.73
CA HIS A 308 82.59 9.66 -4.16
C HIS A 308 83.53 10.86 -4.24
N LEU A 309 83.57 11.55 -5.39
CA LEU A 309 84.40 12.76 -5.56
C LEU A 309 84.02 13.88 -4.59
N VAL A 310 82.72 14.15 -4.41
CA VAL A 310 82.24 15.16 -3.45
C VAL A 310 82.57 14.77 -2.01
N ARG A 311 82.47 13.48 -1.70
CA ARG A 311 82.73 12.98 -0.34
C ARG A 311 84.20 13.03 0.04
N ASP A 312 85.09 12.66 -0.87
CA ASP A 312 86.52 12.63 -0.60
C ASP A 312 87.18 14.02 -0.73
N ALA A 313 86.75 14.86 -1.67
CA ALA A 313 87.38 16.16 -1.90
C ALA A 313 86.90 17.28 -0.95
N VAL A 314 85.65 17.23 -0.46
CA VAL A 314 85.05 18.36 0.28
C VAL A 314 84.67 17.97 1.69
N LEU A 315 83.93 16.87 1.86
CA LEU A 315 83.35 16.53 3.16
C LEU A 315 84.39 15.98 4.15
N ARG A 316 85.36 15.21 3.65
CA ARG A 316 86.43 14.62 4.47
C ARG A 316 87.40 15.67 5.05
N PRO A 317 87.98 16.60 4.26
CA PRO A 317 88.86 17.63 4.81
C PRO A 317 88.13 18.62 5.74
N ALA A 318 86.86 18.95 5.45
CA ALA A 318 86.05 19.80 6.33
C ALA A 318 85.79 19.14 7.70
N ALA A 319 85.54 17.82 7.73
CA ALA A 319 85.33 17.08 8.97
C ALA A 319 86.61 16.98 9.81
N GLU A 320 87.78 16.87 9.17
CA GLU A 320 89.07 16.82 9.87
C GLU A 320 89.45 18.19 10.46
N ALA A 321 89.25 19.27 9.70
CA ALA A 321 89.43 20.64 10.20
C ALA A 321 88.50 20.95 11.40
N ALA A 322 87.24 20.54 11.34
CA ALA A 322 86.28 20.71 12.45
C ALA A 322 86.69 19.95 13.73
N ARG A 323 87.26 18.75 13.59
CA ARG A 323 87.78 17.98 14.74
C ARG A 323 89.06 18.59 15.33
N GLY A 324 89.84 19.32 14.55
CA GLY A 324 90.97 20.13 15.02
C GLY A 324 90.50 21.28 15.92
N VAL A 325 89.55 22.07 15.45
CA VAL A 325 88.97 23.22 16.20
C VAL A 325 88.25 22.75 17.48
N GLY A 326 87.53 21.63 17.42
CA GLY A 326 86.84 21.07 18.59
C GLY A 326 87.76 20.56 19.70
N ARG A 327 89.03 20.23 19.42
CA ARG A 327 90.01 19.86 20.45
C ARG A 327 90.56 21.08 21.18
N VAL A 328 90.90 22.13 20.43
CA VAL A 328 91.37 23.41 20.99
C VAL A 328 90.30 24.08 21.85
N ALA A 329 89.04 24.10 21.36
CA ALA A 329 87.93 24.66 22.12
C ALA A 329 87.68 23.91 23.44
N ARG A 330 87.79 22.57 23.44
CA ARG A 330 87.63 21.76 24.66
C ARG A 330 88.75 21.95 25.67
N GLN A 331 90.00 22.11 25.22
CA GLN A 331 91.13 22.42 26.10
C GLN A 331 90.99 23.81 26.72
N ALA A 332 90.60 24.82 25.95
CA ALA A 332 90.34 26.17 26.46
C ALA A 332 89.18 26.22 27.47
N LEU A 333 88.13 25.42 27.25
CA LEU A 333 87.00 25.31 28.17
C LEU A 333 87.35 24.55 29.46
N ALA A 334 88.23 23.54 29.37
CA ALA A 334 88.72 22.82 30.55
C ALA A 334 89.59 23.74 31.41
N THR A 335 90.56 24.45 30.82
CA THR A 335 91.41 25.39 31.55
C THR A 335 90.61 26.52 32.19
N ALA A 336 89.62 27.09 31.49
CA ALA A 336 88.73 28.11 32.05
C ALA A 336 87.86 27.58 33.21
N ARG A 337 87.43 26.32 33.14
CA ARG A 337 86.65 25.70 34.23
C ARG A 337 87.51 25.41 35.45
N ASP A 338 88.74 24.95 35.25
CA ASP A 338 89.65 24.66 36.35
C ASP A 338 90.08 25.95 37.06
N THR A 339 90.38 27.03 36.33
CA THR A 339 90.66 28.34 36.94
C THR A 339 89.46 28.89 37.72
N ALA A 340 88.24 28.76 37.17
CA ALA A 340 87.03 29.16 37.88
C ALA A 340 86.78 28.34 39.16
N ARG A 341 87.05 27.02 39.14
CA ARG A 341 86.95 26.15 40.32
C ARG A 341 88.00 26.50 41.36
N GLN A 342 89.24 26.77 40.94
CA GLN A 342 90.32 27.17 41.83
C GLN A 342 90.00 28.50 42.51
N ALA A 343 89.61 29.53 41.74
CA ALA A 343 89.23 30.83 42.27
C ALA A 343 88.05 30.76 43.25
N ARG A 344 87.05 29.91 42.95
CA ARG A 344 85.94 29.66 43.89
C ARG A 344 86.41 28.94 45.16
N ALA A 345 87.32 28.00 45.06
CA ALA A 345 87.87 27.29 46.21
C ALA A 345 88.68 28.24 47.09
N ASP A 346 89.52 29.09 46.49
CA ASP A 346 90.34 30.07 47.20
C ASP A 346 89.48 31.15 47.88
N LEU A 347 88.47 31.68 47.18
CA LEU A 347 87.54 32.66 47.73
C LEU A 347 86.69 32.04 48.85
N ARG A 348 86.30 30.76 48.73
CA ARG A 348 85.59 30.05 49.79
C ARG A 348 86.50 29.78 51.00
N ARG A 349 87.78 29.45 50.80
CA ARG A 349 88.75 29.31 51.90
C ARG A 349 88.98 30.64 52.62
N ALA A 350 89.09 31.74 51.88
CA ALA A 350 89.29 33.07 52.46
C ALA A 350 88.08 33.55 53.28
N LEU A 351 86.85 33.25 52.83
CA LEU A 351 85.62 33.71 53.51
C LEU A 351 85.13 32.79 54.64
N PHE A 352 85.32 31.47 54.54
CA PHE A 352 84.69 30.51 55.46
C PHE A 352 85.69 29.68 56.29
N GLY A 353 87.00 29.92 56.15
CA GLY A 353 88.03 29.12 56.82
C GLY A 353 88.15 27.71 56.25
N GLU A 354 89.15 26.95 56.71
CA GLU A 354 89.42 25.59 56.19
C GLU A 354 88.33 24.58 56.58
N PRO A 355 87.69 23.89 55.61
CA PRO A 355 86.75 22.82 55.91
C PRO A 355 87.47 21.52 56.31
N ARG A 356 87.11 21.01 57.50
CA ARG A 356 87.61 19.79 58.16
C ARG A 356 87.41 18.54 57.28
N LYS A 357 88.50 17.83 56.94
CA LYS A 357 88.54 16.60 56.11
C LYS A 357 87.53 15.53 56.58
N ARG A 358 86.59 15.14 55.70
CA ARG A 358 85.72 13.96 55.88
C ARG A 358 86.00 12.92 54.79
N ARG A 359 86.29 11.70 55.27
CA ARG A 359 86.70 10.48 54.57
C ARG A 359 85.72 10.01 53.48
N GLU A 360 86.32 9.52 52.39
CA GLU A 360 85.73 8.85 51.24
C GLU A 360 85.03 7.54 51.63
N THR A 361 83.87 7.25 51.01
CA THR A 361 83.30 5.90 50.98
C THR A 361 82.85 5.54 49.56
N VAL A 362 83.70 4.69 48.96
CA VAL A 362 83.49 3.54 48.06
C VAL A 362 82.24 3.50 47.17
N ARG A 363 82.55 3.55 45.87
CA ARG A 363 81.76 3.38 44.64
C ARG A 363 81.38 1.91 44.39
N ARG A 364 80.20 1.65 43.81
CA ARG A 364 79.76 0.30 43.33
C ARG A 364 79.37 0.40 41.85
N GLU A 365 79.95 -0.45 41.00
CA GLU A 365 79.67 -0.55 39.55
C GLU A 365 78.66 -1.68 39.23
N PRO A 366 77.93 -1.64 38.08
CA PRO A 366 76.95 -2.66 37.67
C PRO A 366 77.53 -3.74 36.72
N GLY A 367 77.01 -4.97 36.83
CA GLY A 367 77.43 -6.16 36.07
C GLY A 367 76.81 -6.28 34.66
N GLY A 368 77.57 -6.90 33.75
CA GLY A 368 77.33 -6.95 32.31
C GLY A 368 76.55 -8.15 31.76
N ASP A 369 76.16 -8.00 30.49
CA ASP A 369 75.35 -8.86 29.65
C ASP A 369 75.98 -10.23 29.32
N ALA A 370 75.12 -11.27 29.31
CA ALA A 370 75.46 -12.64 28.94
C ALA A 370 75.18 -12.92 27.44
N ALA A 371 76.21 -13.35 26.71
CA ALA A 371 76.11 -13.91 25.37
C ALA A 371 75.79 -15.41 25.43
N ARG A 372 74.81 -15.86 24.63
CA ARG A 372 74.33 -17.26 24.56
C ARG A 372 74.81 -17.89 23.24
N THR A 373 75.66 -18.92 23.33
CA THR A 373 76.16 -19.71 22.20
C THR A 373 75.29 -20.93 21.93
N LEU A 374 75.16 -21.29 20.65
CA LEU A 374 74.50 -22.49 20.12
C LEU A 374 75.51 -23.65 20.08
N GLU A 375 75.16 -24.79 20.69
CA GLU A 375 75.90 -26.05 20.56
C GLU A 375 75.06 -27.15 19.88
N ARG A 376 75.78 -28.05 19.23
CA ARG A 376 75.44 -28.91 18.10
C ARG A 376 75.31 -30.36 18.58
N SER A 377 74.20 -31.05 18.32
CA SER A 377 73.99 -32.45 18.69
C SER A 377 74.19 -33.39 17.50
N THR A 378 75.04 -34.40 17.66
CA THR A 378 75.38 -35.42 16.66
C THR A 378 75.09 -36.81 17.25
N THR A 379 74.46 -37.69 16.45
CA THR A 379 74.52 -39.18 16.47
C THR A 379 74.08 -39.95 17.73
N ALA A 380 72.99 -40.72 17.60
CA ALA A 380 73.01 -42.19 17.46
C ALA A 380 71.58 -42.74 17.62
N LEU A 381 71.02 -43.29 16.53
CA LEU A 381 69.77 -44.04 16.55
C LEU A 381 70.03 -45.35 15.81
N THR A 382 70.49 -46.34 16.58
CA THR A 382 70.46 -47.77 16.25
C THR A 382 69.24 -48.35 16.93
N LYS A 383 68.31 -48.92 16.15
CA LYS A 383 67.49 -50.04 16.61
C LYS A 383 66.94 -50.79 15.40
N ASP A 384 67.37 -52.04 15.32
CA ASP A 384 66.68 -53.15 14.67
C ASP A 384 65.26 -53.34 15.24
#